data_AF-A0A1D2R5G9-F1
#
_entry.id   AF-A0A1D2R5G9-F1
#
_cell.length_a   1.000
_cell.length_b   1.000
_cell.length_c   1.000
_cell.angle_alpha   90.00
_cell.angle_beta   90.00
_cell.angle_gamma   90.00
#
_symmetry.space_group_name_H-M   'P 1'
#
loop_
_entity.id
_entity.type
_entity.pdbx_description
1 polymer ?
#
loop_
_entity_poly.entity_id
_entity_poly.type
_entity_poly.pdbx_seq_one_letter_code
_entity_poly.pdbx_strand_id
1 'polypeptide(L)' 'MKVGVIESTPLRLDYMNGDFEKAEGLLKEENINIIHRTVATVEPYHATIFVDKSRGDSAKKILEKNKIKIYPPKPFF' A
#
# COMPACT_ATOMS: atom_id res chain seq x y z
N MET A 1 2.21 9.15 -24.65
CA MET A 1 2.73 8.69 -23.35
C MET A 1 4.25 8.64 -23.46
N LYS A 2 5.00 9.49 -22.74
CA LYS A 2 6.45 9.25 -22.62
C LYS A 2 6.59 7.92 -21.86
N VAL A 3 7.36 6.98 -22.41
CA VAL A 3 7.74 5.76 -21.70
C VAL A 3 8.58 6.22 -20.51
N GLY A 4 7.91 6.38 -19.38
CA GLY A 4 8.47 6.96 -18.16
C GLY A 4 8.47 5.91 -17.07
N VAL A 5 9.56 5.85 -16.30
CA VAL A 5 9.63 5.03 -15.10
C VAL A 5 8.57 5.53 -14.12
N ILE A 6 7.65 4.66 -13.72
CA ILE A 6 6.71 4.96 -12.64
C ILE A 6 7.41 4.60 -11.33
N GLU A 7 7.84 5.61 -10.59
CA GLU A 7 8.38 5.40 -9.24
C GLU A 7 7.26 5.30 -8.22
N SER A 8 7.25 4.23 -7.44
CA SER A 8 6.20 3.96 -6.44
C SER A 8 6.76 3.50 -5.11
N THR A 9 6.06 3.82 -4.03
CA THR A 9 6.32 3.29 -2.69
C THR A 9 5.34 2.14 -2.42
N PRO A 10 5.83 0.91 -2.15
CA PRO A 10 4.98 -0.21 -1.76
C PRO A 10 4.58 -0.10 -0.29
N LEU A 11 3.29 -0.27 0.00
CA LEU A 11 2.72 -0.34 1.33
C LEU A 11 2.09 -1.71 1.52
N ARG A 12 2.79 -2.60 2.23
CA ARG A 12 2.36 -3.98 2.46
C ARG A 12 1.47 -4.04 3.70
N LEU A 13 0.29 -4.60 3.55
CA LEU A 13 -0.80 -4.59 4.53
C LEU A 13 -1.32 -6.01 4.71
N ASP A 14 -2.00 -6.23 5.84
CA ASP A 14 -2.75 -7.47 6.07
C ASP A 14 -4.03 -7.44 5.21
N TYR A 15 -4.30 -8.54 4.51
CA TYR A 15 -5.51 -8.68 3.71
C TYR A 15 -6.66 -9.30 4.50
N MET A 16 -6.36 -10.21 5.44
CA MET A 16 -7.37 -11.02 6.12
C MET A 16 -8.13 -10.25 7.20
N ASN A 17 -7.50 -9.24 7.80
CA ASN A 17 -8.12 -8.42 8.85
C ASN A 17 -8.87 -7.18 8.33
N GLY A 18 -8.93 -6.99 7.00
CA GLY A 18 -9.57 -5.84 6.35
C GLY A 18 -8.75 -4.55 6.37
N ASP A 19 -7.46 -4.60 6.76
CA ASP A 19 -6.58 -3.42 6.78
C ASP A 19 -6.28 -2.91 5.37
N PHE A 20 -6.25 -3.79 4.37
CA PHE A 20 -6.12 -3.41 2.97
C PHE A 20 -7.27 -2.50 2.51
N GLU A 21 -8.53 -2.91 2.71
CA GLU A 21 -9.71 -2.15 2.29
C GLU A 21 -9.81 -0.82 3.05
N LYS A 22 -9.50 -0.82 4.35
CA LYS A 22 -9.45 0.41 5.16
C LYS A 22 -8.37 1.36 4.66
N ALA A 23 -7.17 0.85 4.37
CA ALA A 23 -6.08 1.66 3.83
C ALA A 23 -6.47 2.27 2.48
N GLU A 24 -7.12 1.52 1.60
CA GLU A 24 -7.63 2.07 0.34
C GLU A 24 -8.60 3.22 0.54
N GLY A 25 -9.54 3.08 1.48
CA GLY A 25 -10.49 4.15 1.83
C GLY A 25 -9.77 5.41 2.31
N LEU A 26 -8.91 5.26 3.31
CA LEU A 26 -8.15 6.38 3.90
C LEU A 26 -7.27 7.11 2.88
N LEU A 27 -6.57 6.36 2.02
CA LEU A 27 -5.72 6.96 0.99
C LEU A 27 -6.54 7.73 -0.05
N LYS A 28 -7.74 7.25 -0.41
CA LYS A 28 -8.66 7.97 -1.31
C LYS A 28 -9.22 9.24 -0.67
N GLU A 29 -9.62 9.18 0.60
CA GLU A 29 -10.10 10.35 1.36
C GLU A 29 -9.04 11.47 1.42
N GLU A 30 -7.77 11.08 1.55
CA GLU A 30 -6.62 11.99 1.60
C GLU A 30 -6.07 12.36 0.20
N ASN A 31 -6.79 12.03 -0.87
CA ASN A 31 -6.39 12.28 -2.27
C ASN A 31 -5.01 11.72 -2.65
N ILE A 32 -4.59 10.61 -2.04
CA ILE A 32 -3.37 9.88 -2.40
C ILE A 32 -3.70 8.89 -3.52
N ASN A 33 -3.12 9.11 -4.69
CA ASN A 33 -3.33 8.23 -5.83
C ASN A 33 -2.70 6.84 -5.63
N ILE A 34 -3.49 5.80 -5.87
CA ILE A 34 -3.05 4.41 -5.86
C ILE A 34 -2.70 4.03 -7.31
N ILE A 35 -1.41 3.77 -7.54
CA ILE A 35 -0.85 3.42 -8.84
C ILE A 35 -1.20 1.97 -9.21
N HIS A 36 -1.03 1.05 -8.25
CA HIS A 36 -1.22 -0.39 -8.48
C HIS A 36 -1.55 -1.10 -7.16
N ARG A 37 -2.10 -2.32 -7.28
CA ARG A 37 -2.47 -3.18 -6.15
C ARG A 37 -2.09 -4.62 -6.47
N THR A 38 -1.51 -5.32 -5.51
CA THR A 38 -1.28 -6.77 -5.59
C THR A 38 -1.75 -7.43 -4.32
N VAL A 39 -2.54 -8.50 -4.45
CA VAL A 39 -2.97 -9.34 -3.32
C VAL A 39 -2.23 -10.67 -3.43
N ALA A 40 -1.54 -11.06 -2.36
CA ALA A 40 -0.92 -12.38 -2.29
C ALA A 40 -1.99 -13.41 -1.91
N THR A 41 -2.13 -14.45 -2.73
CA THR A 41 -3.05 -15.58 -2.47
C THR A 41 -2.41 -16.67 -1.61
N VAL A 42 -1.17 -16.46 -1.15
CA VAL A 42 -0.40 -17.38 -0.31
C VAL A 42 -0.12 -16.74 1.05
N GLU A 43 0.04 -17.56 2.08
CA GLU A 43 0.39 -17.08 3.41
C GLU A 43 1.69 -16.26 3.38
N PRO A 44 1.72 -15.10 4.06
CA PRO A 44 0.80 -14.69 5.12
C PRO A 44 -0.34 -13.76 4.66
N TYR A 45 -0.95 -13.98 3.48
CA TYR A 45 -2.11 -13.23 2.95
C TYR A 45 -1.96 -11.72 3.09
N HIS A 46 -0.87 -11.18 2.55
CA HIS A 46 -0.66 -9.75 2.52
C HIS A 46 -1.10 -9.17 1.19
N ALA A 47 -1.64 -7.97 1.21
CA ALA A 47 -1.82 -7.14 0.03
C ALA A 47 -0.78 -6.01 0.01
N THR A 48 -0.48 -5.47 -1.15
CA THR A 48 0.41 -4.33 -1.32
C THR A 48 -0.29 -3.26 -2.15
N ILE A 49 -0.33 -2.05 -1.62
CA ILE A 49 -0.79 -0.85 -2.31
C ILE A 49 0.46 -0.09 -2.77
N PHE A 50 0.56 0.21 -4.05
CA PHE A 50 1.61 1.05 -4.60
C PHE A 50 1.08 2.47 -4.75
N VAL A 51 1.71 3.42 -4.05
CA VAL A 51 1.42 4.85 -4.14
C VAL A 51 2.57 5.59 -4.82
N ASP A 52 2.32 6.82 -5.27
CA ASP A 52 3.39 7.69 -5.79
C ASP A 52 4.53 7.83 -4.77
N LYS A 53 5.78 7.71 -5.24
CA LYS A 53 6.97 7.81 -4.39
C LYS A 53 6.98 9.10 -3.56
N SER A 54 6.57 10.23 -4.15
CA SER A 54 6.51 11.54 -3.47
C SER A 54 5.49 11.59 -2.32
N ARG A 55 4.51 10.68 -2.32
CA ARG A 55 3.44 10.61 -1.31
C ARG A 55 3.64 9.45 -0.33
N GLY A 56 4.69 8.64 -0.49
CA GLY A 56 4.93 7.43 0.31
C GLY A 56 4.97 7.69 1.81
N ASP A 57 5.70 8.71 2.26
CA ASP A 57 5.82 9.01 3.69
C ASP A 57 4.53 9.57 4.28
N SER A 58 3.80 10.38 3.52
CA SER A 58 2.46 10.85 3.92
C SER A 58 1.48 9.68 4.06
N ALA A 59 1.48 8.76 3.09
CA ALA A 59 0.65 7.56 3.12
C ALA A 59 0.97 6.70 4.35
N LYS A 60 2.25 6.45 4.64
CA LYS A 60 2.66 5.71 5.85
C LYS A 60 2.14 6.36 7.13
N LYS A 61 2.31 7.67 7.29
CA LYS A 61 1.83 8.41 8.46
C LYS A 61 0.31 8.32 8.63
N ILE A 62 -0.45 8.38 7.54
CA ILE A 62 -1.92 8.24 7.59
C ILE A 62 -2.30 6.85 8.07
N LEU A 63 -1.68 5.81 7.53
CA LEU A 63 -1.97 4.42 7.92
C LEU A 63 -1.57 4.15 9.38
N GLU A 64 -0.38 4.58 9.80
CA GLU A 64 0.10 4.45 11.18
C GLU A 64 -0.80 5.19 12.18
N LYS A 65 -1.23 6.43 11.86
CA LYS A 65 -2.18 7.20 12.67
C LYS A 65 -3.51 6.48 12.86
N ASN A 66 -3.94 5.71 11.85
CA ASN A 66 -5.16 4.91 11.88
C ASN A 66 -4.92 3.46 12.38
N LYS A 67 -3.77 3.19 12.99
CA LYS A 67 -3.39 1.88 13.55
C LYS A 67 -3.34 0.74 12.53
N ILE A 68 -3.15 1.07 11.25
CA ILE A 68 -2.95 0.07 10.18
C ILE A 68 -1.47 -0.31 10.17
N LYS A 69 -1.20 -1.60 10.33
CA LYS A 69 0.17 -2.11 10.38
C LYS A 69 0.73 -2.25 8.98
N ILE A 70 1.90 -1.65 8.76
CA ILE A 70 2.66 -1.81 7.52
C ILE A 70 3.75 -2.86 7.76
N TYR A 71 3.78 -3.87 6.91
CA TYR A 71 4.72 -4.99 7.01
C TYR A 71 5.96 -4.74 6.15
N PRO A 72 7.13 -5.23 6.57
CA PRO A 72 8.31 -5.16 5.72
C PRO A 72 8.12 -5.99 4.44
N PRO A 73 8.75 -5.60 3.33
CA PRO A 73 8.84 -6.46 2.16
C PRO A 73 9.60 -7.74 2.57
N LYS A 74 8.95 -8.89 2.40
CA LYS A 74 9.55 -10.21 2.61
C LYS A 74 9.57 -10.87 1.24
N PRO A 75 10.75 -11.19 0.66
CA PRO A 75 10.81 -11.95 -0.57
C PRO A 75 10.10 -13.29 -0.37
N PHE A 76 9.31 -13.71 -1.36
CA PHE A 76 8.89 -15.09 -1.49
C PHE A 76 10.05 -15.84 -2.16
N PHE A 77 10.61 -16.83 -1.47
CA PHE A 77 11.63 -17.75 -2.01
C PHE A 77 10.96 -19.07 -2.34
#